data_AF-A0A965QK00-F1
#
_entry.id   AF-A0A965QK00-F1
#
_cell.length_a   1.000
_cell.length_b   1.000
_cell.length_c   1.000
_cell.angle_alpha   90.00
_cell.angle_beta   90.00
_cell.angle_gamma   90.00
#
_symmetry.space_group_name_H-M   'P 1'
#
loop_
_entity.id
_entity.type
_entity.pdbx_description
1 polymer ?
#
loop_
_entity_poly.entity_id
_entity_poly.type
_entity_poly.pdbx_seq_one_letter_code
_entity_poly.pdbx_strand_id
1 'polypeptide(L)'
;MVTLEVLHSLSGVSRQEWDSIGDPDFPFADYDHLHALESTGCAGPDMGWLPAYLLLRNDESRLVAASFCYVKSHGYGEFIFDHAWHQAFARAGIDYYPKLVSAVPYTPATGPKVLVHSESSRAVLEPVIVDELKNIAQRAGCSSVHSLFLPVADVPHWQSKNYLLRHSFQFHWYNRNYQNFEGFLQDLKSKRRRQIQLERRGIATTPGLSIETKTGKALTEQDADLMARLYLDTNEKWGSIPCLSREFFRTIFDSMSDRIVLFIAKQEGEPIAAAINFVKG
;
A
#
# COMPACT_ATOMS: atom_id res chain seq x y z
N MET A 1 -18.73 2.03 25.40
CA MET A 1 -18.76 3.11 24.39
C MET A 1 -17.43 3.10 23.65
N VAL A 2 -17.27 3.92 22.60
CA VAL A 2 -15.97 4.14 21.96
C VAL A 2 -15.66 5.62 21.88
N THR A 3 -14.38 5.97 21.97
CA THR A 3 -13.87 7.33 21.83
C THR A 3 -12.95 7.41 20.62
N LEU A 4 -13.12 8.46 19.81
CA LEU A 4 -12.26 8.75 18.68
C LEU A 4 -11.08 9.62 19.12
N GLU A 5 -9.88 9.16 18.79
CA GLU A 5 -8.62 9.89 18.91
C GLU A 5 -8.05 10.09 17.50
N VAL A 6 -7.46 11.27 17.23
CA VAL A 6 -6.78 11.55 15.95
C VAL A 6 -5.31 11.83 16.24
N LEU A 7 -4.43 11.01 15.67
CA LEU A 7 -2.98 11.17 15.77
C LEU A 7 -2.42 11.68 14.44
N HIS A 8 -1.44 12.57 14.52
CA HIS A 8 -0.73 13.12 13.34
C HIS A 8 0.61 12.42 13.06
N SER A 9 0.90 11.38 13.82
CA SER A 9 2.06 10.50 13.65
C SER A 9 1.71 9.12 14.16
N LEU A 10 2.12 8.07 13.45
CA LEU A 10 1.89 6.70 13.91
C LEU A 10 2.67 6.39 15.19
N SER A 11 3.77 7.12 15.45
CA SER A 11 4.56 6.99 16.67
C SER A 11 3.78 7.33 17.95
N GLY A 12 2.59 7.93 17.83
CA GLY A 12 1.68 8.17 18.96
C GLY A 12 0.95 6.93 19.47
N VAL A 13 1.07 5.78 18.79
CA VAL A 13 0.56 4.48 19.23
C VAL A 13 1.69 3.46 19.26
N SER A 14 1.69 2.56 20.24
CA SER A 14 2.73 1.53 20.29
C SER A 14 2.53 0.50 19.16
N ARG A 15 3.64 -0.06 18.65
CA ARG A 15 3.63 -1.16 17.68
C ARG A 15 2.74 -2.31 18.14
N GLN A 16 2.85 -2.70 19.41
CA GLN A 16 2.05 -3.78 19.98
C GLN A 16 0.54 -3.49 19.95
N GLU A 17 0.12 -2.27 20.25
CA GLU A 17 -1.28 -1.87 20.15
C GLU A 17 -1.77 -1.90 18.70
N TRP A 18 -0.99 -1.36 17.75
CA TRP A 18 -1.38 -1.37 16.35
C TRP A 18 -1.47 -2.78 15.77
N ASP A 19 -0.52 -3.65 16.11
CA ASP A 19 -0.51 -5.05 15.67
C ASP A 19 -1.75 -5.83 16.16
N SER A 20 -2.37 -5.41 17.28
CA SER A 20 -3.61 -6.04 17.80
C SER A 20 -4.83 -5.87 16.89
N ILE A 21 -4.82 -4.88 16.00
CA ILE A 21 -5.88 -4.62 15.02
C ILE A 21 -5.45 -4.93 13.57
N GLY A 22 -4.24 -5.49 13.39
CA GLY A 22 -3.67 -5.76 12.08
C GLY A 22 -4.50 -6.75 11.27
N ASP A 23 -4.48 -6.58 9.94
CA ASP A 23 -5.15 -7.50 9.02
C ASP A 23 -4.20 -8.66 8.66
N PRO A 24 -4.61 -9.93 8.80
CA PRO A 24 -3.71 -11.07 8.61
C PRO A 24 -3.17 -11.21 7.18
N ASP A 25 -3.85 -10.66 6.18
CA ASP A 25 -3.56 -10.86 4.75
C ASP A 25 -3.05 -9.58 4.05
N PHE A 26 -2.94 -8.46 4.78
CA PHE A 26 -2.56 -7.17 4.21
C PHE A 26 -1.32 -6.56 4.89
N PRO A 27 -0.10 -6.70 4.32
CA PRO A 27 1.15 -6.23 4.94
C PRO A 27 1.31 -4.71 4.92
N PHE A 28 0.59 -4.02 4.05
CA PHE A 28 0.80 -2.60 3.82
C PHE A 28 0.14 -1.70 4.88
N ALA A 29 -0.70 -2.27 5.74
CA ALA A 29 -1.26 -1.59 6.90
C ALA A 29 -0.52 -1.95 8.21
N ASP A 30 0.54 -2.76 8.14
CA ASP A 30 1.36 -3.09 9.32
C ASP A 30 2.04 -1.84 9.85
N TYR A 31 2.25 -1.82 11.16
CA TYR A 31 2.91 -0.70 11.83
C TYR A 31 4.25 -0.38 11.16
N ASP A 32 5.06 -1.41 10.91
CA ASP A 32 6.41 -1.26 10.35
C ASP A 32 6.41 -0.65 8.95
N HIS A 33 5.40 -0.94 8.12
CA HIS A 33 5.30 -0.38 6.77
C HIS A 33 4.92 1.10 6.80
N LEU A 34 3.84 1.43 7.52
CA LEU A 34 3.33 2.80 7.64
C LEU A 34 4.32 3.70 8.38
N HIS A 35 4.93 3.19 9.46
CA HIS A 35 5.96 3.88 10.21
C HIS A 35 7.23 4.09 9.37
N ALA A 36 7.67 3.11 8.57
CA ALA A 36 8.81 3.29 7.67
C ALA A 36 8.57 4.44 6.69
N LEU A 37 7.39 4.49 6.04
CA LEU A 37 7.03 5.59 5.15
C LEU A 37 7.11 6.95 5.85
N GLU A 38 6.58 7.05 7.06
CA GLU A 38 6.55 8.30 7.83
C GLU A 38 7.93 8.71 8.35
N SER A 39 8.62 7.81 9.06
CA SER A 39 9.90 8.07 9.73
C SER A 39 11.06 8.35 8.76
N THR A 40 10.99 7.85 7.52
CA THR A 40 12.00 8.12 6.49
C THR A 40 11.61 9.27 5.56
N GLY A 41 10.56 10.03 5.91
CA GLY A 41 10.12 11.22 5.17
C GLY A 41 9.46 10.92 3.83
N CYS A 42 9.15 9.66 3.52
CA CYS A 42 8.46 9.28 2.28
C CYS A 42 6.98 9.67 2.33
N ALA A 43 6.34 9.58 3.49
CA ALA A 43 4.99 10.07 3.72
C ALA A 43 4.99 11.15 4.81
N GLY A 44 4.87 12.41 4.40
CA GLY A 44 4.82 13.55 5.30
C GLY A 44 4.33 14.81 4.60
N PRO A 45 4.30 15.95 5.32
CA PRO A 45 3.82 17.22 4.79
C PRO A 45 4.54 17.65 3.51
N ASP A 46 5.86 17.50 3.47
CA ASP A 46 6.70 17.88 2.32
C ASP A 46 6.42 17.04 1.06
N MET A 47 5.93 15.81 1.24
CA MET A 47 5.51 14.91 0.18
C MET A 47 4.01 14.99 -0.13
N GLY A 48 3.30 15.92 0.54
CA GLY A 48 1.86 16.11 0.39
C GLY A 48 1.02 14.96 0.96
N TRP A 49 1.52 14.28 1.99
CA TRP A 49 0.87 13.19 2.74
C TRP A 49 0.85 13.51 4.24
N LEU A 50 0.12 14.54 4.67
CA LEU A 50 0.04 14.89 6.10
C LEU A 50 -0.78 13.82 6.85
N PRO A 51 -0.19 13.05 7.80
CA PRO A 51 -0.89 11.93 8.43
C PRO A 51 -2.05 12.34 9.35
N ALA A 52 -3.08 11.51 9.36
CA ALA A 52 -4.22 11.58 10.26
C ALA A 52 -4.69 10.14 10.55
N TYR A 53 -4.17 9.53 11.62
CA TYR A 53 -4.57 8.21 12.07
C TYR A 53 -5.77 8.36 13.01
N LEU A 54 -6.89 7.75 12.64
CA LEU A 54 -8.12 7.74 13.42
C LEU A 54 -8.12 6.48 14.27
N LEU A 55 -8.10 6.60 15.59
CA LEU A 55 -8.10 5.49 16.52
C LEU A 55 -9.44 5.48 17.28
N LEU A 56 -10.10 4.33 17.30
CA LEU A 56 -11.21 4.08 18.21
C LEU A 56 -10.72 3.28 19.41
N ARG A 57 -10.91 3.85 20.60
CA ARG A 57 -10.63 3.18 21.88
C ARG A 57 -11.92 2.83 22.60
N ASN A 58 -11.95 1.69 23.27
CA ASN A 58 -13.08 1.30 24.13
C ASN A 58 -12.98 1.97 25.52
N ASP A 59 -13.94 1.68 26.40
CA ASP A 59 -13.99 2.25 27.76
C ASP A 59 -12.77 1.87 28.64
N GLU A 60 -12.04 0.81 28.28
CA GLU A 60 -10.79 0.39 28.92
C GLU A 60 -9.55 1.00 28.25
N SER A 61 -9.72 1.99 27.38
CA SER A 61 -8.66 2.63 26.58
C SER A 61 -7.93 1.70 25.61
N ARG A 62 -8.45 0.49 25.34
CA ARG A 62 -7.86 -0.43 24.36
C ARG A 62 -8.21 0.01 22.95
N LEU A 63 -7.23 -0.05 22.05
CA LEU A 63 -7.45 0.15 20.62
C LEU A 63 -8.32 -0.97 20.05
N VAL A 64 -9.49 -0.62 19.49
CA VAL A 64 -10.44 -1.59 18.93
C VAL A 64 -10.63 -1.45 17.43
N ALA A 65 -10.33 -0.29 16.86
CA ALA A 65 -10.28 -0.07 15.43
C ALA A 65 -9.40 1.13 15.09
N ALA A 66 -8.88 1.18 13.86
CA ALA A 66 -8.22 2.36 13.34
C ALA A 66 -8.40 2.54 11.84
N SER A 67 -8.15 3.76 11.36
CA SER A 67 -7.97 4.04 9.93
C SER A 67 -6.74 4.91 9.73
N PHE A 68 -5.96 4.57 8.70
CA PHE A 68 -4.81 5.35 8.25
C PHE A 68 -5.29 6.31 7.16
N CYS A 69 -5.33 7.60 7.48
CA CYS A 69 -5.73 8.66 6.56
C CYS A 69 -4.63 9.70 6.40
N TYR A 70 -4.70 10.46 5.32
CA TYR A 70 -3.76 11.52 5.00
C TYR A 70 -4.51 12.72 4.42
N VAL A 71 -4.19 13.91 4.89
CA VAL A 71 -4.58 15.16 4.24
C VAL A 71 -3.62 15.38 3.07
N LYS A 72 -4.14 15.20 1.85
CA LYS A 72 -3.37 15.31 0.61
C LYS A 72 -3.43 16.73 0.07
N SER A 73 -2.29 17.32 -0.24
CA SER A 73 -2.17 18.61 -0.94
C SER A 73 -2.14 18.48 -2.47
N HIS A 74 -1.95 17.26 -2.99
CA HIS A 74 -1.97 16.91 -4.42
C HIS A 74 -2.22 15.40 -4.62
N GLY A 75 -2.58 14.97 -5.82
CA GLY A 75 -2.91 13.57 -6.14
C GLY A 75 -1.71 12.66 -6.40
N TYR A 76 -0.48 13.20 -6.39
CA TYR A 76 0.72 12.42 -6.60
C TYR A 76 0.89 11.32 -5.54
N GLY A 77 1.30 10.12 -5.99
CA GLY A 77 1.49 8.93 -5.17
C GLY A 77 0.24 8.10 -4.88
N GLU A 78 -0.95 8.56 -5.27
CA GLU A 78 -2.21 7.83 -5.03
C GLU A 78 -2.45 6.71 -6.04
N PHE A 79 -1.73 6.72 -7.18
CA PHE A 79 -1.92 5.81 -8.31
C PHE A 79 -3.36 5.75 -8.86
N ILE A 80 -4.18 6.75 -8.52
CA ILE A 80 -5.49 7.02 -9.10
C ILE A 80 -5.48 8.47 -9.61
N PHE A 81 -5.39 8.65 -10.93
CA PHE A 81 -5.31 9.99 -11.50
C PHE A 81 -6.65 10.72 -11.34
N ASP A 82 -6.65 11.84 -10.62
CA ASP A 82 -7.85 12.61 -10.27
C ASP A 82 -7.96 13.95 -11.02
N HIS A 83 -7.15 14.14 -12.07
CA HIS A 83 -7.13 15.36 -12.87
C HIS A 83 -8.53 15.81 -13.35
N ALA A 84 -9.41 14.86 -13.69
CA ALA A 84 -10.79 15.17 -14.08
C ALA A 84 -11.60 15.82 -12.95
N TRP A 85 -11.42 15.37 -11.70
CA TRP A 85 -12.04 15.97 -10.53
C TRP A 85 -11.46 17.34 -10.22
N HIS A 86 -10.13 17.46 -10.20
CA HIS A 86 -9.46 18.73 -9.99
C HIS A 86 -9.92 19.79 -11.01
N GLN A 87 -10.01 19.44 -12.29
CA GLN A 87 -10.53 20.33 -13.33
C GLN A 87 -12.01 20.69 -13.15
N ALA A 88 -12.85 19.74 -12.70
CA ALA A 88 -14.26 20.01 -12.46
C ALA A 88 -14.47 20.97 -11.29
N PHE A 89 -13.73 20.79 -10.20
CA PHE A 89 -13.71 21.68 -9.04
C PHE A 89 -13.24 23.08 -9.41
N ALA A 90 -12.14 23.19 -10.17
CA ALA A 90 -11.64 24.47 -10.68
C ALA A 90 -12.69 25.20 -11.55
N ARG A 91 -13.41 24.49 -12.43
CA ARG A 91 -14.53 25.07 -13.21
C ARG A 91 -15.69 25.56 -12.35
N ALA A 92 -15.87 24.98 -11.17
CA ALA A 92 -16.87 25.41 -10.19
C ALA A 92 -16.36 26.50 -9.23
N GLY A 93 -15.10 26.92 -9.34
CA GLY A 93 -14.48 27.89 -8.42
C GLY A 93 -14.23 27.33 -7.01
N ILE A 94 -14.08 26.00 -6.89
CA ILE A 94 -13.83 25.30 -5.63
C ILE A 94 -12.42 24.72 -5.66
N ASP A 95 -11.67 24.90 -4.59
CA ASP A 95 -10.37 24.23 -4.44
C ASP A 95 -10.58 22.73 -4.21
N TYR A 96 -9.96 21.90 -5.03
CA TYR A 96 -10.03 20.44 -4.88
C TYR A 96 -9.12 19.92 -3.76
N TYR A 97 -8.01 20.61 -3.50
CA TYR A 97 -7.09 20.27 -2.42
C TYR A 97 -7.19 21.31 -1.29
N PRO A 98 -6.99 20.90 -0.02
CA PRO A 98 -6.67 19.54 0.38
C PRO A 98 -7.88 18.60 0.31
N LYS A 99 -7.61 17.30 0.27
CA LYS A 99 -8.63 16.25 0.45
C LYS A 99 -8.15 15.23 1.49
N LEU A 100 -9.08 14.61 2.21
CA LEU A 100 -8.76 13.53 3.13
C LEU A 100 -8.78 12.21 2.37
N VAL A 101 -7.70 11.43 2.46
CA VAL A 101 -7.55 10.17 1.73
C VAL A 101 -7.18 9.04 2.69
N SER A 102 -7.95 7.96 2.70
CA SER A 102 -7.56 6.68 3.28
C SER A 102 -6.98 5.77 2.19
N ALA A 103 -5.65 5.62 2.20
CA ALA A 103 -4.86 4.84 1.25
C ALA A 103 -3.48 4.55 1.85
N VAL A 104 -2.80 3.52 1.35
CA VAL A 104 -1.38 3.33 1.67
C VAL A 104 -0.55 4.20 0.71
N PRO A 105 0.33 5.09 1.19
CA PRO A 105 1.18 5.89 0.33
C PRO A 105 1.97 5.03 -0.66
N TYR A 106 1.94 5.42 -1.93
CA TYR A 106 2.68 4.80 -3.03
C TYR A 106 2.39 3.32 -3.31
N THR A 107 1.36 2.76 -2.69
CA THR A 107 1.03 1.33 -2.78
C THR A 107 -0.42 1.17 -3.24
N PRO A 108 -0.67 0.90 -4.54
CA PRO A 108 -2.01 0.69 -5.08
C PRO A 108 -2.51 -0.73 -4.77
N ALA A 109 -2.53 -1.13 -3.50
CA ALA A 109 -2.99 -2.44 -3.08
C ALA A 109 -4.43 -2.38 -2.55
N THR A 110 -5.28 -3.28 -3.05
CA THR A 110 -6.63 -3.45 -2.52
C THR A 110 -6.54 -4.05 -1.12
N GLY A 111 -7.16 -3.40 -0.14
CA GLY A 111 -7.09 -3.83 1.26
C GLY A 111 -7.93 -2.96 2.18
N PRO A 112 -8.11 -3.40 3.44
CA PRO A 112 -8.99 -2.75 4.41
C PRO A 112 -8.58 -1.29 4.63
N LYS A 113 -9.57 -0.41 4.78
CA LYS A 113 -9.37 1.01 5.18
C LYS A 113 -9.72 1.29 6.62
N VAL A 114 -10.45 0.37 7.22
CA VAL A 114 -10.66 0.29 8.65
C VAL A 114 -10.08 -1.03 9.13
N LEU A 115 -9.11 -0.95 10.03
CA LEU A 115 -8.55 -2.06 10.79
C LEU A 115 -9.42 -2.25 12.04
N VAL A 116 -9.73 -3.49 12.38
CA VAL A 116 -10.63 -3.80 13.51
C VAL A 116 -10.04 -4.96 14.29
N HIS A 117 -9.98 -4.83 15.62
CA HIS A 117 -9.56 -5.89 16.51
C HIS A 117 -10.38 -7.16 16.27
N SER A 118 -9.74 -8.34 16.27
CA SER A 118 -10.39 -9.62 15.94
C SER A 118 -11.57 -9.97 16.86
N GLU A 119 -11.51 -9.55 18.12
CA GLU A 119 -12.58 -9.72 19.12
C GLU A 119 -13.68 -8.64 19.05
N SER A 120 -13.55 -7.66 18.16
CA SER A 120 -14.51 -6.56 17.98
C SER A 120 -15.37 -6.75 16.73
N SER A 121 -16.57 -6.15 16.75
CA SER A 121 -17.46 -6.23 15.59
C SER A 121 -17.14 -5.17 14.56
N ARG A 122 -16.57 -5.58 13.41
CA ARG A 122 -16.38 -4.70 12.24
C ARG A 122 -17.68 -4.02 11.80
N ALA A 123 -18.79 -4.75 11.79
CA ALA A 123 -20.10 -4.23 11.42
C ALA A 123 -20.58 -3.08 12.32
N VAL A 124 -20.05 -2.97 13.54
CA VAL A 124 -20.37 -1.88 14.49
C VAL A 124 -19.34 -0.75 14.39
N LEU A 125 -18.04 -1.07 14.32
CA LEU A 125 -16.96 -0.07 14.44
C LEU A 125 -16.61 0.63 13.12
N GLU A 126 -16.68 -0.07 11.99
CA GLU A 126 -16.43 0.54 10.68
C GLU A 126 -17.39 1.71 10.38
N PRO A 127 -18.71 1.60 10.60
CA PRO A 127 -19.62 2.74 10.42
C PRO A 127 -19.22 3.98 11.22
N VAL A 128 -18.71 3.80 12.45
CA VAL A 128 -18.31 4.91 13.32
C VAL A 128 -17.13 5.67 12.71
N ILE A 129 -16.11 4.96 12.24
CA ILE A 129 -14.97 5.59 11.56
C ILE A 129 -15.42 6.28 10.27
N VAL A 130 -16.22 5.59 9.44
CA VAL A 130 -16.66 6.13 8.15
C VAL A 130 -17.50 7.41 8.33
N ASP A 131 -18.34 7.48 9.35
CA ASP A 131 -19.11 8.69 9.67
C ASP A 131 -18.18 9.84 10.11
N GLU A 132 -17.16 9.55 10.92
CA GLU A 132 -16.22 10.56 11.42
C GLU A 132 -15.26 11.12 10.37
N LEU A 133 -14.97 10.38 9.29
CA LEU A 133 -14.10 10.86 8.20
C LEU A 133 -14.59 12.20 7.62
N LYS A 134 -15.91 12.39 7.49
CA LYS A 134 -16.49 13.65 6.98
C LYS A 134 -16.28 14.80 7.96
N ASN A 135 -16.48 14.55 9.26
CA ASN A 135 -16.25 15.54 10.31
C ASN A 135 -14.78 15.96 10.37
N ILE A 136 -13.87 15.01 10.22
CA ILE A 136 -12.42 15.27 10.20
C ILE A 136 -12.03 16.06 8.96
N ALA A 137 -12.53 15.66 7.79
CA ALA A 137 -12.29 16.40 6.55
C ALA A 137 -12.77 17.85 6.64
N GLN A 138 -13.98 18.08 7.16
CA GLN A 138 -14.50 19.44 7.37
C GLN A 138 -13.62 20.27 8.31
N ARG A 139 -13.22 19.71 9.46
CA ARG A 139 -12.32 20.39 10.41
C ARG A 139 -10.94 20.69 9.83
N ALA A 140 -10.45 19.82 8.96
CA ALA A 140 -9.17 19.99 8.26
C ALA A 140 -9.27 20.86 6.99
N GLY A 141 -10.43 21.45 6.69
CA GLY A 141 -10.63 22.26 5.48
C GLY A 141 -10.53 21.46 4.18
N CYS A 142 -10.74 20.14 4.23
CA CYS A 142 -10.70 19.28 3.06
C CYS A 142 -11.97 19.40 2.22
N SER A 143 -11.81 19.46 0.89
CA SER A 143 -12.92 19.56 -0.05
C SER A 143 -13.73 18.25 -0.18
N SER A 144 -13.09 17.11 0.09
CA SER A 144 -13.65 15.78 -0.08
C SER A 144 -12.96 14.72 0.79
N VAL A 145 -13.60 13.55 0.89
CA VAL A 145 -13.05 12.32 1.49
C VAL A 145 -12.96 11.24 0.43
N HIS A 146 -11.83 10.55 0.37
CA HIS A 146 -11.57 9.45 -0.55
C HIS A 146 -11.07 8.22 0.20
N SER A 147 -11.57 7.04 -0.17
CA SER A 147 -11.02 5.75 0.25
C SER A 147 -10.64 4.97 -1.00
N LEU A 148 -9.35 4.75 -1.19
CA LEU A 148 -8.82 4.23 -2.46
C LEU A 148 -8.56 2.73 -2.38
N PHE A 149 -8.74 1.99 -3.47
CA PHE A 149 -8.49 0.53 -3.48
C PHE A 149 -9.27 -0.20 -2.37
N LEU A 150 -10.56 0.12 -2.24
CA LEU A 150 -11.47 -0.56 -1.32
C LEU A 150 -11.70 -2.02 -1.78
N PRO A 151 -11.74 -2.99 -0.84
CA PRO A 151 -12.24 -4.33 -1.12
C PRO A 151 -13.67 -4.28 -1.64
N VAL A 152 -14.00 -5.14 -2.61
CA VAL A 152 -15.36 -5.20 -3.19
C VAL A 152 -16.41 -5.50 -2.12
N ALA A 153 -16.06 -6.30 -1.11
CA ALA A 153 -16.93 -6.64 0.01
C ALA A 153 -17.34 -5.41 0.85
N ASP A 154 -16.50 -4.37 0.90
CA ASP A 154 -16.75 -3.18 1.72
C ASP A 154 -17.64 -2.16 0.97
N VAL A 155 -17.67 -2.20 -0.37
CA VAL A 155 -18.38 -1.21 -1.22
C VAL A 155 -19.84 -0.94 -0.79
N PRO A 156 -20.70 -1.95 -0.52
CA PRO A 156 -22.08 -1.70 -0.10
C PRO A 156 -22.19 -0.86 1.17
N HIS A 157 -21.26 -1.06 2.11
CA HIS A 157 -21.23 -0.29 3.36
C HIS A 157 -20.94 1.18 3.09
N TRP A 158 -19.91 1.47 2.29
CA TRP A 158 -19.54 2.85 1.91
C TRP A 158 -20.65 3.56 1.13
N GLN A 159 -21.32 2.86 0.22
CA GLN A 159 -22.46 3.43 -0.52
C GLN A 159 -23.63 3.78 0.40
N SER A 160 -23.92 2.96 1.42
CA SER A 160 -24.96 3.28 2.43
C SER A 160 -24.67 4.56 3.22
N LYS A 161 -23.40 5.00 3.25
CA LYS A 161 -22.93 6.24 3.87
C LYS A 161 -22.83 7.42 2.89
N ASN A 162 -23.49 7.33 1.73
CA ASN A 162 -23.52 8.35 0.67
C ASN A 162 -22.15 8.64 0.02
N TYR A 163 -21.24 7.67 -0.01
CA TYR A 163 -20.03 7.78 -0.84
C TYR A 163 -20.33 7.40 -2.29
N LEU A 164 -19.67 8.08 -3.23
CA LEU A 164 -19.74 7.77 -4.64
C LEU A 164 -18.67 6.74 -5.02
N LEU A 165 -19.09 5.67 -5.70
CA LEU A 165 -18.16 4.66 -6.19
C LEU A 165 -17.50 5.11 -7.50
N ARG A 166 -16.17 5.10 -7.54
CA ARG A 166 -15.38 5.29 -8.76
C ARG A 166 -14.66 4.00 -9.10
N HIS A 167 -14.92 3.47 -10.28
CA HIS A 167 -14.22 2.28 -10.78
C HIS A 167 -12.83 2.63 -11.33
N SER A 168 -11.89 1.70 -11.13
CA SER A 168 -10.57 1.66 -11.74
C SER A 168 -10.24 0.21 -12.14
N PHE A 169 -9.13 0.00 -12.82
CA PHE A 169 -8.67 -1.31 -13.24
C PHE A 169 -7.41 -1.72 -12.52
N GLN A 170 -7.40 -2.92 -11.97
CA GLN A 170 -6.23 -3.60 -11.44
C GLN A 170 -6.18 -5.01 -12.02
N PHE A 171 -4.97 -5.53 -12.24
CA PHE A 171 -4.76 -6.88 -12.75
C PHE A 171 -4.33 -7.76 -11.58
N HIS A 172 -5.23 -8.63 -11.13
CA HIS A 172 -4.97 -9.55 -10.03
C HIS A 172 -4.76 -10.96 -10.60
N TRP A 173 -3.70 -11.62 -10.17
CA TRP A 173 -3.51 -13.05 -10.42
C TRP A 173 -4.05 -13.82 -9.22
N TYR A 174 -4.92 -14.80 -9.49
CA TYR A 174 -5.44 -15.71 -8.47
C TYR A 174 -4.95 -17.12 -8.77
N ASN A 175 -4.44 -17.80 -7.74
CA ASN A 175 -4.17 -19.22 -7.85
C ASN A 175 -5.49 -19.99 -7.89
N ARG A 176 -5.86 -20.55 -9.05
CA ARG A 176 -7.07 -21.37 -9.22
C ARG A 176 -6.82 -22.82 -8.84
N ASN A 177 -6.15 -23.04 -7.71
CA ASN A 177 -5.68 -24.36 -7.24
C ASN A 177 -4.68 -25.05 -8.19
N TYR A 178 -3.87 -24.27 -8.92
CA TYR A 178 -2.79 -24.81 -9.74
C TYR A 178 -1.75 -25.48 -8.85
N GLN A 179 -1.43 -26.73 -9.16
CA GLN A 179 -0.45 -27.52 -8.39
C GLN A 179 1.00 -27.21 -8.79
N ASN A 180 1.19 -26.64 -9.98
CA ASN A 180 2.49 -26.28 -10.51
C ASN A 180 2.34 -25.23 -11.62
N PHE A 181 3.49 -24.73 -12.09
CA PHE A 181 3.57 -23.72 -13.13
C PHE A 181 2.93 -24.17 -14.46
N GLU A 182 3.08 -25.44 -14.83
CA GLU A 182 2.49 -25.96 -16.08
C GLU A 182 0.96 -25.97 -16.00
N GLY A 183 0.39 -26.33 -14.84
CA GLY A 183 -1.05 -26.22 -14.59
C GLY A 183 -1.57 -24.79 -14.81
N PHE A 184 -0.86 -23.78 -14.32
CA PHE A 184 -1.18 -22.38 -14.61
C PHE A 184 -1.12 -22.05 -16.10
N LEU A 185 -0.11 -22.55 -16.81
CA LEU A 185 0.07 -22.26 -18.23
C LEU A 185 -1.03 -22.87 -19.12
N GLN A 186 -1.69 -23.95 -18.68
CA GLN A 186 -2.78 -24.60 -19.43
C GLN A 186 -3.99 -23.68 -19.60
N ASP A 187 -4.26 -22.79 -18.63
CA ASP A 187 -5.35 -21.80 -18.68
C ASP A 187 -5.07 -20.64 -19.66
N LEU A 188 -3.83 -20.52 -20.16
CA LEU A 188 -3.45 -19.44 -21.07
C LEU A 188 -3.65 -19.83 -22.54
N LYS A 189 -4.01 -18.84 -23.36
CA LYS A 189 -4.01 -18.97 -24.83
C LYS A 189 -2.63 -19.44 -25.32
N SER A 190 -2.61 -20.33 -26.32
CA SER A 190 -1.38 -20.99 -26.81
C SER A 190 -0.23 -20.02 -27.12
N LYS A 191 -0.51 -18.84 -27.70
CA LYS A 191 0.50 -17.80 -27.97
C LYS A 191 1.16 -17.31 -26.68
N ARG A 192 0.36 -17.00 -25.65
CA ARG A 192 0.85 -16.48 -24.36
C ARG A 192 1.59 -17.56 -23.57
N ARG A 193 1.05 -18.79 -23.55
CA ARG A 193 1.73 -19.97 -22.98
C ARG A 193 3.11 -20.16 -23.60
N ARG A 194 3.19 -20.24 -24.94
CA ARG A 194 4.46 -20.43 -25.65
C ARG A 194 5.45 -19.30 -25.37
N GLN A 195 4.98 -18.05 -25.33
CA GLN A 195 5.82 -16.90 -25.01
C GLN A 195 6.44 -17.02 -23.61
N ILE A 196 5.63 -17.27 -22.57
CA ILE A 196 6.12 -17.41 -21.20
C ILE A 196 7.10 -18.58 -21.07
N GLN A 197 6.81 -19.72 -21.71
CA GLN A 197 7.72 -20.87 -21.74
C GLN A 197 9.04 -20.56 -22.45
N LEU A 198 9.03 -19.70 -23.48
CA LEU A 198 10.26 -19.26 -24.17
C LEU A 198 11.06 -18.30 -23.29
N GLU A 199 10.42 -17.31 -22.67
CA GLU A 199 11.06 -16.36 -21.75
C GLU A 199 11.71 -17.08 -20.57
N ARG A 200 11.00 -18.05 -19.96
CA ARG A 200 11.53 -18.85 -18.84
C ARG A 200 12.68 -19.76 -19.26
N ARG A 201 12.62 -20.36 -20.44
CA ARG A 201 13.75 -21.14 -21.01
C ARG A 201 14.94 -20.25 -21.32
N GLY A 202 14.68 -19.01 -21.77
CA GLY A 202 15.69 -17.99 -22.04
C GLY A 202 16.67 -17.82 -20.89
N ILE A 203 16.16 -17.82 -19.64
CA ILE A 203 17.00 -17.72 -18.43
C ILE A 203 18.05 -18.83 -18.38
N ALA A 204 17.66 -20.09 -18.63
CA ALA A 204 18.57 -21.23 -18.58
C ALA A 204 19.52 -21.31 -19.80
N THR A 205 19.14 -20.72 -20.93
CA THR A 205 19.91 -20.79 -22.18
C THR A 205 20.82 -19.58 -22.42
N THR A 206 20.60 -18.47 -21.72
CA THR A 206 21.44 -17.27 -21.82
C THR A 206 22.65 -17.42 -20.89
N PRO A 207 23.88 -17.49 -21.43
CA PRO A 207 25.08 -17.60 -20.60
C PRO A 207 25.18 -16.45 -19.58
N GLY A 208 25.58 -16.78 -18.35
CA GLY A 208 25.78 -15.82 -17.27
C GLY A 208 24.50 -15.25 -16.65
N LEU A 209 23.32 -15.49 -17.23
CA LEU A 209 22.04 -14.99 -16.70
C LEU A 209 21.51 -15.93 -15.61
N SER A 210 21.17 -15.37 -14.45
CA SER A 210 20.54 -16.12 -13.35
C SER A 210 19.52 -15.29 -12.60
N ILE A 211 18.60 -15.95 -11.90
CA ILE A 211 17.66 -15.32 -10.98
C ILE A 211 17.83 -15.93 -9.60
N GLU A 212 18.08 -15.09 -8.62
CA GLU A 212 18.11 -15.42 -7.21
C GLU A 212 16.82 -14.96 -6.53
N THR A 213 16.32 -15.73 -5.56
CA THR A 213 15.18 -15.35 -4.72
C THR A 213 15.61 -15.35 -3.26
N LYS A 214 15.37 -14.25 -2.56
CA LYS A 214 15.70 -14.07 -1.13
C LYS A 214 14.46 -13.67 -0.34
N THR A 215 14.36 -14.16 0.90
CA THR A 215 13.29 -13.82 1.85
C THR A 215 13.77 -14.04 3.29
N GLY A 216 13.15 -13.37 4.25
CA GLY A 216 13.47 -13.49 5.68
C GLY A 216 14.95 -13.27 5.94
N LYS A 217 15.56 -14.18 6.72
CA LYS A 217 16.98 -14.13 7.12
C LYS A 217 18.00 -14.18 5.96
N ALA A 218 17.57 -14.49 4.73
CA ALA A 218 18.46 -14.46 3.57
C ALA A 218 18.64 -13.05 2.99
N LEU A 219 17.79 -12.10 3.39
CA LEU A 219 17.91 -10.69 3.01
C LEU A 219 19.02 -10.02 3.83
N THR A 220 19.79 -9.17 3.17
CA THR A 220 20.93 -8.45 3.76
C THR A 220 20.79 -6.94 3.56
N GLU A 221 21.57 -6.16 4.30
CA GLU A 221 21.65 -4.71 4.09
C GLU A 221 22.10 -4.36 2.65
N GLN A 222 23.00 -5.15 2.07
CA GLN A 222 23.43 -4.97 0.68
C GLN A 222 22.28 -5.16 -0.31
N ASP A 223 21.32 -6.05 0.00
CA ASP A 223 20.13 -6.24 -0.84
C ASP A 223 19.20 -5.01 -0.78
N ALA A 224 19.08 -4.38 0.39
CA ALA A 224 18.32 -3.14 0.56
C ALA A 224 18.96 -1.99 -0.24
N ASP A 225 20.28 -1.83 -0.16
CA ASP A 225 21.02 -0.83 -0.92
C ASP A 225 20.98 -1.08 -2.44
N LEU A 226 21.01 -2.35 -2.86
CA LEU A 226 20.81 -2.74 -4.26
C LEU A 226 19.41 -2.33 -4.75
N MET A 227 18.37 -2.66 -3.98
CA MET A 227 16.99 -2.33 -4.34
C MET A 227 16.78 -0.82 -4.42
N ALA A 228 17.29 -0.06 -3.44
CA ALA A 228 17.22 1.40 -3.43
C ALA A 228 17.89 2.01 -4.67
N ARG A 229 19.09 1.54 -5.01
CA ARG A 229 19.83 2.02 -6.19
C ARG A 229 19.06 1.73 -7.48
N LEU A 230 18.60 0.49 -7.70
CA LEU A 230 17.84 0.13 -8.90
C LEU A 230 16.50 0.89 -9.01
N TYR A 231 15.85 1.16 -7.88
CA TYR A 231 14.64 2.00 -7.83
C TYR A 231 14.94 3.44 -8.27
N LEU A 232 15.99 4.04 -7.72
CA LEU A 232 16.38 5.42 -8.05
C LEU A 232 16.83 5.53 -9.51
N ASP A 233 17.66 4.60 -10.00
CA ASP A 233 18.10 4.53 -11.40
C ASP A 233 16.90 4.41 -12.36
N THR A 234 15.87 3.65 -11.97
CA THR A 234 14.63 3.53 -12.77
C THR A 234 13.86 4.86 -12.81
N ASN A 235 13.73 5.55 -11.67
CA ASN A 235 13.06 6.85 -11.63
C ASN A 235 13.80 7.89 -12.46
N GLU A 236 15.13 7.96 -12.35
CA GLU A 236 15.97 8.86 -13.15
C GLU A 236 15.81 8.58 -14.65
N LYS A 237 15.93 7.31 -15.06
CA LYS A 237 15.80 6.90 -16.46
C LYS A 237 14.47 7.31 -17.11
N TRP A 238 13.38 7.31 -16.34
CA TRP A 238 12.04 7.63 -16.83
C TRP A 238 11.53 9.01 -16.40
N GLY A 239 12.38 9.84 -15.78
CA GLY A 239 12.02 11.20 -15.34
C GLY A 239 10.90 11.24 -14.28
N SER A 240 10.78 10.19 -13.47
CA SER A 240 9.82 10.11 -12.37
C SER A 240 10.41 10.66 -11.07
N ILE A 241 9.59 11.23 -10.20
CA ILE A 241 10.02 11.70 -8.88
C ILE A 241 10.12 10.48 -7.94
N PRO A 242 11.29 10.18 -7.36
CA PRO A 242 11.41 9.08 -6.42
C PRO A 242 10.61 9.40 -5.14
N CYS A 243 9.65 8.53 -4.85
CA CYS A 243 8.77 8.63 -3.68
C CYS A 243 9.33 7.91 -2.45
N LEU A 244 10.22 6.95 -2.67
CA LEU A 244 10.82 6.11 -1.64
C LEU A 244 12.32 6.41 -1.54
N SER A 245 12.81 6.61 -0.32
CA SER A 245 14.22 6.90 -0.04
C SER A 245 15.05 5.63 0.12
N ARG A 246 16.38 5.74 0.14
CA ARG A 246 17.26 4.62 0.47
C ARG A 246 17.01 4.13 1.90
N GLU A 247 16.77 5.06 2.80
CA GLU A 247 16.45 4.82 4.20
C GLU A 247 15.15 4.03 4.36
N PHE A 248 14.14 4.30 3.51
CA PHE A 248 12.92 3.49 3.46
C PHE A 248 13.24 2.01 3.19
N PHE A 249 14.01 1.72 2.13
CA PHE A 249 14.38 0.35 1.77
C PHE A 249 15.17 -0.34 2.90
N ARG A 250 16.15 0.35 3.50
CA ARG A 250 16.89 -0.21 4.65
C ARG A 250 15.96 -0.53 5.82
N THR A 251 15.03 0.38 6.14
CA THR A 251 14.08 0.22 7.24
C THR A 251 13.16 -0.99 7.03
N ILE A 252 12.54 -1.13 5.85
CA ILE A 252 11.61 -2.25 5.61
C ILE A 252 12.33 -3.60 5.47
N PHE A 253 13.58 -3.62 4.96
CA PHE A 253 14.36 -4.86 4.89
C PHE A 253 14.76 -5.36 6.27
N ASP A 254 14.97 -4.45 7.23
CA ASP A 254 15.27 -4.79 8.61
C ASP A 254 14.01 -5.19 9.40
N SER A 255 12.96 -4.37 9.35
CA SER A 255 11.75 -4.57 10.18
C SER A 255 10.74 -5.56 9.60
N MET A 256 10.75 -5.77 8.28
CA MET A 256 9.76 -6.58 7.57
C MET A 256 10.41 -7.67 6.70
N SER A 257 11.61 -8.16 7.03
CA SER A 257 12.31 -9.19 6.25
C SER A 257 11.45 -10.42 5.95
N ASP A 258 10.64 -10.84 6.93
CA ASP A 258 9.75 -12.01 6.83
C ASP A 258 8.50 -11.76 5.96
N ARG A 259 8.28 -10.50 5.56
CA ARG A 259 7.23 -10.09 4.63
C ARG A 259 7.77 -9.81 3.24
N ILE A 260 9.08 -9.84 3.02
CA ILE A 260 9.70 -9.47 1.73
C ILE A 260 10.09 -10.72 0.95
N VAL A 261 9.75 -10.72 -0.34
CA VAL A 261 10.31 -11.63 -1.35
C VAL A 261 11.02 -10.79 -2.41
N LEU A 262 12.34 -10.90 -2.43
CA LEU A 262 13.21 -10.20 -3.36
C LEU A 262 13.64 -11.16 -4.48
N PHE A 263 13.36 -10.81 -5.73
CA PHE A 263 13.97 -11.44 -6.89
C PHE A 263 15.11 -10.57 -7.41
N ILE A 264 16.27 -11.16 -7.68
CA ILE A 264 17.44 -10.48 -8.24
C ILE A 264 17.83 -11.19 -9.54
N ALA A 265 17.83 -10.48 -10.66
CA ALA A 265 18.40 -10.96 -11.91
C ALA A 265 19.87 -10.54 -11.99
N LYS A 266 20.75 -11.49 -12.30
CA LYS A 266 22.21 -11.27 -12.41
C LYS A 266 22.72 -11.68 -13.78
N GLN A 267 23.66 -10.92 -14.33
CA GLN A 267 24.42 -11.24 -15.53
C GLN A 267 25.91 -11.34 -15.16
N GLU A 268 26.54 -12.49 -15.42
CA GLU A 268 27.92 -12.78 -15.01
C GLU A 268 28.17 -12.56 -13.50
N GLY A 269 27.14 -12.84 -12.68
CA GLY A 269 27.18 -12.63 -11.22
C GLY A 269 26.81 -11.22 -10.75
N GLU A 270 26.74 -10.24 -11.65
CA GLU A 270 26.42 -8.85 -11.32
C GLU A 270 24.91 -8.58 -11.37
N PRO A 271 24.30 -7.98 -10.32
CA PRO A 271 22.89 -7.62 -10.33
C PRO A 271 22.54 -6.58 -11.39
N ILE A 272 21.59 -6.90 -12.27
CA ILE A 272 21.12 -6.02 -13.35
C ILE A 272 19.66 -5.57 -13.18
N ALA A 273 18.87 -6.30 -12.40
CA ALA A 273 17.49 -5.94 -12.09
C ALA A 273 17.05 -6.61 -10.79
N ALA A 274 16.07 -6.01 -10.11
CA ALA A 274 15.45 -6.58 -8.92
C ALA A 274 13.96 -6.25 -8.88
N ALA A 275 13.20 -7.10 -8.19
CA ALA A 275 11.80 -6.88 -7.89
C ALA A 275 11.54 -7.23 -6.43
N ILE A 276 10.99 -6.27 -5.69
CA ILE A 276 10.53 -6.46 -4.32
C ILE A 276 9.03 -6.78 -4.33
N ASN A 277 8.64 -7.79 -3.56
CA ASN A 277 7.24 -8.19 -3.37
C ASN A 277 6.99 -8.34 -1.86
N PHE A 278 5.75 -8.15 -1.45
CA PHE A 278 5.33 -8.33 -0.08
C PHE A 278 4.40 -9.54 0.06
N VAL A 279 4.59 -10.32 1.12
CA VAL A 279 3.81 -11.52 1.43
C VAL A 279 3.27 -11.43 2.85
N LYS A 280 1.99 -11.73 3.00
CA LYS A 280 1.28 -11.90 4.28
C LYS A 280 0.11 -12.86 4.05
N GLY A 281 -0.24 -13.62 5.08
CA GLY A 281 -1.11 -14.79 4.98
C GLY A 281 -0.32 -16.09 5.03
#